data_AF-A0A7W7CYM9-F1
#
_entry.id   AF-A0A7W7CYM9-F1
#
_cell.length_a   1.000
_cell.length_b   1.000
_cell.length_c   1.000
_cell.angle_alpha   90.00
_cell.angle_beta   90.00
_cell.angle_gamma   90.00
#
_symmetry.space_group_name_H-M   'P 1'
#
loop_
_entity.id
_entity.type
_entity.pdbx_description
1 polymer ?
#
loop_
_entity_poly.entity_id
_entity_poly.type
_entity_poly.pdbx_seq_one_letter_code
_entity_poly.pdbx_strand_id
1 'polypeptide(L)'
;MAEGEFRAVKYPRTHHLPDSPGATRDDLVQHDLTWLDGELVVTEKLDGGNLTFTRDAMYSRSDGDDTEPWDRPAKALWAMTAYRIPDDWRVCGESMWARRDIAYSDLPGVFIVFGIWDETDTLLGWDDTVDWANRLELPVVPVLYRGGSLSEARAAWAARCDAENSEGFVVRSAGRIPADEFAVRVLTWVRADHVRTPAARRLRDDFAVNEFA
;
A
#
# COMPACT_ATOMS: atom_id res chain seq x y z
N MET A 1 -32.61 -13.94 8.54
CA MET A 1 -31.31 -14.02 7.87
C MET A 1 -30.31 -13.48 8.87
N ALA A 2 -29.45 -14.31 9.43
CA ALA A 2 -28.52 -13.85 10.46
C ALA A 2 -27.56 -12.83 9.83
N GLU A 3 -27.53 -11.62 10.37
CA GLU A 3 -26.49 -10.63 10.09
C GLU A 3 -25.17 -11.26 10.53
N GLY A 4 -24.39 -11.74 9.56
CA GLY A 4 -23.03 -12.17 9.80
C GLY A 4 -22.22 -10.93 10.14
N GLU A 5 -21.63 -10.91 11.34
CA GLU A 5 -20.72 -9.86 11.77
C GLU A 5 -19.61 -9.69 10.71
N PHE A 6 -19.50 -8.49 10.13
CA PHE A 6 -18.44 -8.19 9.18
C PHE A 6 -17.08 -8.36 9.86
N ARG A 7 -16.28 -9.31 9.39
CA ARG A 7 -14.92 -9.53 9.90
C ARG A 7 -13.92 -8.90 8.95
N ALA A 8 -13.34 -7.77 9.38
CA ALA A 8 -12.26 -7.12 8.64
C ALA A 8 -11.07 -8.07 8.43
N VAL A 9 -10.70 -8.28 7.16
CA VAL A 9 -9.48 -9.03 6.80
C VAL A 9 -8.34 -8.04 6.67
N LYS A 10 -7.37 -8.11 7.58
CA LYS A 10 -6.21 -7.21 7.57
C LYS A 10 -5.32 -7.47 6.36
N TYR A 11 -4.80 -6.41 5.76
CA TYR A 11 -3.74 -6.53 4.77
C TYR A 11 -2.52 -7.25 5.40
N PRO A 12 -1.95 -8.29 4.74
CA PRO A 12 -0.83 -9.03 5.28
C PRO A 12 0.39 -8.13 5.53
N ARG A 13 1.27 -8.54 6.44
CA ARG A 13 2.55 -7.82 6.63
C ARG A 13 3.44 -8.07 5.42
N THR A 14 3.86 -7.01 4.75
CA THR A 14 4.88 -7.09 3.71
C THR A 14 6.25 -7.33 4.35
N HIS A 15 6.93 -8.41 3.97
CA HIS A 15 8.26 -8.72 4.50
C HIS A 15 9.33 -7.86 3.81
N HIS A 16 10.39 -7.56 4.53
CA HIS A 16 11.55 -6.85 4.00
C HIS A 16 12.44 -7.76 3.16
N LEU A 17 13.04 -7.18 2.13
CA LEU A 17 14.22 -7.74 1.48
C LEU A 17 15.39 -7.83 2.48
N PRO A 18 16.28 -8.85 2.39
CA PRO A 18 17.36 -9.06 3.36
C PRO A 18 18.32 -7.88 3.54
N ASP A 19 18.47 -7.06 2.49
CA ASP A 19 19.34 -5.90 2.44
C ASP A 19 18.56 -4.58 2.59
N SER A 20 17.33 -4.61 3.11
CA SER A 20 16.54 -3.41 3.41
C SER A 20 17.14 -2.67 4.61
N PRO A 21 17.79 -1.51 4.43
CA PRO A 21 18.51 -0.84 5.51
C PRO A 21 17.60 -0.24 6.58
N GLY A 22 16.33 0.04 6.25
CA GLY A 22 15.32 0.55 7.18
C GLY A 22 14.60 -0.51 8.00
N ALA A 23 14.94 -1.80 7.86
CA ALA A 23 14.29 -2.87 8.63
C ALA A 23 14.68 -2.77 10.12
N THR A 24 13.69 -2.90 11.00
CA THR A 24 13.84 -2.90 12.45
C THR A 24 13.70 -4.31 13.03
N ARG A 25 13.90 -4.45 14.35
CA ARG A 25 13.75 -5.75 15.04
C ARG A 25 12.34 -6.33 15.02
N ASP A 26 11.33 -5.48 14.80
CA ASP A 26 9.92 -5.88 14.82
C ASP A 26 9.43 -6.27 13.41
N ASP A 27 10.28 -6.06 12.39
CA ASP A 27 10.00 -6.38 11.00
C ASP A 27 10.36 -7.82 10.64
N LEU A 28 9.61 -8.38 9.70
CA LEU A 28 9.84 -9.70 9.16
C LEU A 28 10.69 -9.58 7.89
N VAL A 29 11.69 -10.44 7.75
CA VAL A 29 12.59 -10.47 6.58
C VAL A 29 12.35 -11.76 5.80
N GLN A 30 12.26 -11.67 4.48
CA GLN A 30 12.15 -12.82 3.58
C GLN A 30 13.52 -13.17 3.00
N HIS A 31 13.87 -14.45 3.00
CA HIS A 31 15.12 -14.96 2.45
C HIS A 31 14.94 -15.81 1.19
N ASP A 32 13.73 -16.29 0.91
CA ASP A 32 13.41 -16.89 -0.39
C ASP A 32 13.21 -15.80 -1.44
N LEU A 33 14.25 -15.62 -2.26
CA LEU A 33 14.31 -14.64 -3.34
C LEU A 33 14.31 -15.31 -4.72
N THR A 34 14.00 -16.61 -4.79
CA THR A 34 14.13 -17.43 -6.01
C THR A 34 13.22 -16.99 -7.16
N TRP A 35 12.23 -16.14 -6.89
CA TRP A 35 11.27 -15.64 -7.86
C TRP A 35 11.62 -14.27 -8.46
N LEU A 36 12.66 -13.61 -7.96
CA LEU A 36 13.01 -12.24 -8.35
C LEU A 36 13.67 -12.14 -9.74
N ASP A 37 13.79 -13.25 -10.46
CA ASP A 37 14.17 -13.35 -11.87
C ASP A 37 12.95 -13.41 -12.82
N GLY A 38 11.74 -13.56 -12.28
CA GLY A 38 10.48 -13.50 -13.02
C GLY A 38 10.03 -12.07 -13.33
N GLU A 39 8.88 -11.90 -13.99
CA GLU A 39 8.33 -10.56 -14.25
C GLU A 39 7.89 -9.88 -12.94
N LEU A 40 8.56 -8.77 -12.62
CA LEU A 40 8.35 -7.96 -11.43
C LEU A 40 7.61 -6.69 -11.78
N VAL A 41 6.82 -6.21 -10.82
CA VAL A 41 6.39 -4.81 -10.75
C VAL A 41 6.93 -4.21 -9.47
N VAL A 42 7.59 -3.08 -9.61
CA VAL A 42 8.17 -2.32 -8.50
C VAL A 42 7.51 -0.96 -8.45
N THR A 43 6.85 -0.69 -7.33
CA THR A 43 6.15 0.56 -7.09
C THR A 43 6.86 1.36 -6.02
N GLU A 44 6.63 2.68 -6.02
CA GLU A 44 7.00 3.48 -4.87
C GLU A 44 6.25 2.98 -3.63
N LYS A 45 6.95 2.95 -2.49
CA LYS A 45 6.33 2.77 -1.18
C LYS A 45 5.99 4.16 -0.64
N LEU A 46 4.71 4.52 -0.73
CA LEU A 46 4.21 5.77 -0.19
C LEU A 46 4.12 5.70 1.34
N ASP A 47 4.49 6.81 1.99
CA ASP A 47 4.44 6.96 3.45
C ASP A 47 3.11 7.62 3.88
N GLY A 48 2.12 6.79 4.21
CA GLY A 48 0.78 7.24 4.61
C GLY A 48 0.14 6.35 5.69
N GLY A 49 -1.12 5.99 5.49
CA GLY A 49 -1.83 5.03 6.34
C GLY A 49 -2.54 3.94 5.54
N ASN A 50 -2.22 2.68 5.80
CA ASN A 50 -2.87 1.55 5.14
C ASN A 50 -4.38 1.48 5.46
N LEU A 51 -5.21 1.60 4.41
CA LEU A 51 -6.65 1.41 4.45
C LEU A 51 -7.09 0.33 3.47
N THR A 52 -8.20 -0.32 3.80
CA THR A 52 -8.90 -1.24 2.90
C THR A 52 -10.33 -0.76 2.70
N PHE A 53 -10.73 -0.65 1.43
CA PHE A 53 -12.10 -0.39 0.99
C PHE A 53 -12.72 -1.71 0.55
N THR A 54 -13.86 -2.05 1.12
CA THR A 54 -14.78 -3.06 0.58
C THR A 54 -16.07 -2.35 0.18
N ARG A 55 -17.01 -3.10 -0.42
CA ARG A 55 -18.35 -2.58 -0.70
C ARG A 55 -19.04 -2.03 0.57
N ASP A 56 -18.90 -2.76 1.68
CA ASP A 56 -19.69 -2.51 2.88
C ASP A 56 -18.92 -1.80 4.01
N ALA A 57 -17.58 -1.77 3.93
CA ALA A 57 -16.76 -1.20 4.98
C ALA A 57 -15.50 -0.50 4.46
N MET A 58 -14.98 0.40 5.29
CA MET A 58 -13.62 0.90 5.21
C MET A 58 -12.98 0.68 6.58
N TYR A 59 -11.78 0.12 6.61
CA TYR A 59 -11.05 -0.13 7.85
C TYR A 59 -9.54 0.03 7.64
N SER A 60 -8.84 0.41 8.71
CA SER A 60 -7.38 0.45 8.71
C SER A 60 -6.78 -0.92 9.07
N ARG A 61 -5.49 -1.09 8.79
CA ARG A 61 -4.78 -2.32 9.14
C ARG A 61 -4.56 -2.49 10.66
N SER A 62 -4.35 -1.38 11.35
CA SER A 62 -4.18 -1.31 12.81
C SER A 62 -5.54 -1.26 13.49
N ASP A 63 -5.79 -2.15 14.45
CA ASP A 63 -7.11 -2.34 15.06
C ASP A 63 -7.75 -1.03 15.54
N GLY A 64 -8.96 -0.76 15.04
CA GLY A 64 -9.79 0.37 15.42
C GLY A 64 -11.05 0.40 14.55
N ASP A 65 -12.23 0.39 15.18
CA ASP A 65 -13.51 0.50 14.47
C ASP A 65 -13.81 1.95 14.06
N ASP A 66 -13.14 2.92 14.70
CA ASP A 66 -13.34 4.34 14.45
C ASP A 66 -12.52 4.85 13.26
N THR A 67 -13.15 5.70 12.45
CA THR A 67 -12.45 6.45 11.40
C THR A 67 -11.72 7.62 12.02
N GLU A 68 -10.39 7.53 12.02
CA GLU A 68 -9.52 8.56 12.53
C GLU A 68 -9.64 9.88 11.73
N PRO A 69 -9.39 11.05 12.35
CA PRO A 69 -9.48 12.35 11.68
C PRO A 69 -8.67 12.45 10.37
N TRP A 70 -7.50 11.81 10.33
CA TRP A 70 -6.64 11.79 9.15
C TRP A 70 -7.15 10.89 8.01
N ASP A 71 -8.09 9.97 8.29
CA ASP A 71 -8.66 9.06 7.29
C ASP A 71 -10.04 9.51 6.80
N ARG A 72 -10.61 10.59 7.36
CA ARG A 72 -11.93 11.11 6.95
C ARG A 72 -12.02 11.46 5.46
N PRO A 73 -11.01 12.05 4.80
CA PRO A 73 -11.07 12.29 3.36
C PRO A 73 -11.11 11.00 2.53
N ALA A 74 -10.34 9.98 2.94
CA ALA A 74 -10.43 8.65 2.34
C ALA A 74 -11.80 8.00 2.59
N LYS A 75 -12.39 8.18 3.78
CA LYS A 75 -13.76 7.72 4.10
C LYS A 75 -14.82 8.36 3.22
N ALA A 76 -14.70 9.67 2.96
CA ALA A 76 -15.59 10.37 2.04
C ALA A 76 -15.47 9.81 0.62
N LEU A 77 -14.24 9.57 0.14
CA LEU A 77 -13.99 8.93 -1.16
C LEU A 77 -14.58 7.52 -1.22
N TRP A 78 -14.37 6.70 -0.20
CA TRP A 78 -14.98 5.37 -0.06
C TRP A 78 -16.51 5.44 -0.18
N ALA A 79 -17.16 6.35 0.55
CA ALA A 79 -18.62 6.47 0.52
C ALA A 79 -19.17 6.80 -0.89
N MET A 80 -18.36 7.44 -1.75
CA MET A 80 -18.73 7.74 -3.13
C MET A 80 -18.43 6.62 -4.12
N THR A 81 -17.56 5.66 -3.79
CA THR A 81 -17.08 4.64 -4.76
C THR A 81 -17.38 3.21 -4.35
N ALA A 82 -17.63 2.94 -3.06
CA ALA A 82 -17.75 1.59 -2.50
C ALA A 82 -18.80 0.72 -3.19
N TYR A 83 -19.93 1.31 -3.61
CA TYR A 83 -21.00 0.58 -4.29
C TYR A 83 -20.55 -0.04 -5.63
N ARG A 84 -19.43 0.42 -6.20
CA ARG A 84 -18.83 -0.12 -7.44
C ARG A 84 -17.86 -1.26 -7.17
N ILE A 85 -17.39 -1.44 -5.94
CA ILE A 85 -16.51 -2.54 -5.54
C ILE A 85 -17.35 -3.83 -5.54
N PRO A 86 -16.90 -4.94 -6.17
CA PRO A 86 -17.63 -6.22 -6.11
C PRO A 86 -17.79 -6.74 -4.67
N ASP A 87 -18.77 -7.63 -4.46
CA ASP A 87 -18.90 -8.32 -3.16
C ASP A 87 -17.62 -9.10 -2.85
N ASP A 88 -17.26 -9.16 -1.57
CA ASP A 88 -16.08 -9.88 -1.06
C ASP A 88 -14.71 -9.40 -1.60
N TRP A 89 -14.67 -8.33 -2.39
CA TRP A 89 -13.43 -7.71 -2.87
C TRP A 89 -12.88 -6.69 -1.86
N ARG A 90 -11.55 -6.57 -1.85
CA ARG A 90 -10.82 -5.67 -0.95
C ARG A 90 -9.84 -4.82 -1.75
N VAL A 91 -10.13 -3.53 -1.88
CA VAL A 91 -9.26 -2.54 -2.51
C VAL A 91 -8.36 -1.94 -1.42
N CYS A 92 -7.08 -2.30 -1.44
CA CYS A 92 -6.09 -1.85 -0.47
C CYS A 92 -5.26 -0.70 -1.05
N GLY A 93 -5.08 0.34 -0.23
CA GLY A 93 -4.38 1.54 -0.64
C GLY A 93 -3.89 2.35 0.56
N GLU A 94 -3.14 3.39 0.23
CA GLU A 94 -2.53 4.28 1.21
C GLU A 94 -3.38 5.55 1.34
N SER A 95 -3.81 5.87 2.56
CA SER A 95 -4.42 7.14 2.95
C SER A 95 -3.32 8.19 3.03
N MET A 96 -3.42 9.21 2.18
CA MET A 96 -2.36 10.19 1.99
C MET A 96 -2.72 11.60 2.45
N TRP A 97 -3.86 11.78 3.12
CA TRP A 97 -4.28 13.11 3.61
C TRP A 97 -3.32 13.69 4.63
N ALA A 98 -3.07 12.96 5.72
CA ALA A 98 -2.10 13.36 6.71
C ALA A 98 -0.69 13.10 6.20
N ARG A 99 0.15 14.14 6.26
CA ARG A 99 1.57 14.05 6.04
C ARG A 99 2.21 13.26 7.19
N ARG A 100 2.99 12.24 6.82
CA ARG A 100 3.81 11.43 7.73
C ARG A 100 5.25 11.98 7.75
N ASP A 101 6.25 11.11 7.63
CA ASP A 101 7.66 11.50 7.61
C ASP A 101 8.05 12.17 6.30
N ILE A 102 7.40 11.81 5.19
CA ILE A 102 7.64 12.36 3.86
C ILE A 102 6.56 13.40 3.52
N ALA A 103 6.99 14.53 2.98
CA ALA A 103 6.11 15.59 2.50
C ALA A 103 5.91 15.46 0.99
N TYR A 104 4.71 15.05 0.59
CA TYR A 104 4.35 14.97 -0.83
C TYR A 104 3.64 16.26 -1.26
N SER A 105 4.00 16.76 -2.45
CA SER A 105 3.51 18.06 -2.96
C SER A 105 2.61 17.97 -4.20
N ASP A 106 2.42 16.78 -4.77
CA ASP A 106 1.73 16.59 -6.06
C ASP A 106 1.03 15.22 -6.12
N LEU A 107 0.27 14.88 -5.07
CA LEU A 107 -0.40 13.59 -5.01
C LEU A 107 -1.65 13.55 -5.89
N PRO A 108 -1.91 12.44 -6.60
CA PRO A 108 -3.06 12.32 -7.50
C PRO A 108 -4.39 12.09 -6.76
N GLY A 109 -4.37 11.92 -5.44
CA GLY A 109 -5.58 11.70 -4.65
C GLY A 109 -5.30 11.36 -3.18
N VAL A 110 -6.35 11.42 -2.36
CA VAL A 110 -6.28 11.17 -0.91
C VAL A 110 -6.15 9.70 -0.53
N PHE A 111 -6.44 8.79 -1.45
CA PHE A 111 -6.28 7.34 -1.31
C PHE A 111 -5.66 6.80 -2.60
N ILE A 112 -4.55 6.07 -2.48
CA ILE A 112 -3.78 5.60 -3.63
C ILE A 112 -3.63 4.08 -3.53
N VAL A 113 -4.15 3.37 -4.52
CA VAL A 113 -4.25 1.90 -4.53
C VAL A 113 -2.87 1.27 -4.74
N PHE A 114 -2.52 0.28 -3.91
CA PHE A 114 -1.33 -0.57 -4.12
C PHE A 114 -1.67 -2.05 -4.34
N GLY A 115 -2.91 -2.48 -4.12
CA GLY A 115 -3.31 -3.86 -4.33
C GLY A 115 -4.81 -4.09 -4.20
N ILE A 116 -5.36 -5.03 -4.96
CA ILE A 116 -6.77 -5.41 -4.91
C ILE A 116 -6.85 -6.93 -4.74
N TRP A 117 -7.66 -7.39 -3.80
CA TRP A 117 -7.96 -8.79 -3.59
C TRP A 117 -9.36 -9.11 -4.10
N ASP A 118 -9.48 -10.26 -4.75
CA ASP A 118 -10.77 -10.80 -5.18
C ASP A 118 -11.40 -11.72 -4.12
N GLU A 119 -12.59 -12.24 -4.43
CA GLU A 119 -13.39 -13.10 -3.55
C GLU A 119 -12.72 -14.45 -3.23
N THR A 120 -11.66 -14.81 -3.95
CA THR A 120 -10.92 -16.06 -3.75
C THR A 120 -9.74 -15.92 -2.80
N ASP A 121 -9.61 -14.77 -2.13
CA ASP A 121 -8.46 -14.42 -1.31
C ASP A 121 -7.15 -14.36 -2.12
N THR A 122 -7.25 -13.96 -3.39
CA THR A 122 -6.11 -13.78 -4.30
C THR A 122 -5.87 -12.31 -4.58
N LEU A 123 -4.64 -11.86 -4.37
CA LEU A 123 -4.22 -10.53 -4.80
C LEU A 123 -4.12 -10.54 -6.33
N LEU A 124 -4.85 -9.65 -6.97
CA LEU A 124 -4.89 -9.52 -8.43
C LEU A 124 -3.49 -9.27 -9.00
N GLY A 125 -3.27 -9.72 -10.23
CA GLY A 125 -2.11 -9.31 -11.02
C GLY A 125 -2.06 -7.79 -11.18
N TRP A 126 -0.89 -7.25 -11.48
CA TRP A 126 -0.72 -5.80 -11.55
C TRP A 126 -1.59 -5.15 -12.64
N ASP A 127 -1.69 -5.77 -13.82
CA ASP A 127 -2.52 -5.26 -14.91
C ASP A 127 -4.01 -5.24 -14.54
N ASP A 128 -4.50 -6.33 -13.94
CA ASP A 128 -5.87 -6.40 -13.41
C ASP A 128 -6.10 -5.37 -12.29
N THR A 129 -5.10 -5.15 -11.42
CA THR A 129 -5.15 -4.13 -10.36
C THR A 129 -5.33 -2.73 -10.95
N VAL A 130 -4.55 -2.40 -11.99
CA VAL A 130 -4.62 -1.10 -12.68
C VAL A 130 -5.95 -0.94 -13.43
N ASP A 131 -6.42 -1.97 -14.14
CA ASP A 131 -7.72 -1.93 -14.84
C ASP A 131 -8.87 -1.69 -13.86
N TRP A 132 -8.89 -2.40 -12.73
CA TRP A 132 -9.92 -2.20 -11.71
C TRP A 132 -9.81 -0.86 -11.00
N ALA A 133 -8.61 -0.39 -10.65
CA ALA A 133 -8.42 0.94 -10.06
C ALA A 133 -8.93 2.05 -11.01
N ASN A 134 -8.63 1.95 -12.31
CA ASN A 134 -9.16 2.87 -13.32
C ASN A 134 -10.70 2.82 -13.40
N ARG A 135 -11.30 1.63 -13.37
CA ARG A 135 -12.77 1.48 -13.34
C ARG A 135 -13.41 2.03 -12.08
N LEU A 136 -12.67 2.11 -10.97
CA LEU A 136 -13.12 2.73 -9.72
C LEU A 136 -12.77 4.22 -9.65
N GLU A 137 -12.07 4.75 -10.65
CA GLU A 137 -11.54 6.12 -10.69
C GLU A 137 -10.64 6.42 -9.49
N LEU A 138 -9.82 5.44 -9.10
CA LEU A 138 -8.85 5.53 -8.02
C LEU A 138 -7.43 5.52 -8.60
N PRO A 139 -6.54 6.43 -8.18
CA PRO A 139 -5.14 6.40 -8.60
C PRO A 139 -4.42 5.18 -8.01
N VAL A 140 -3.40 4.70 -8.72
CA VAL A 140 -2.49 3.65 -8.24
C VAL A 140 -1.14 4.24 -7.84
N VAL A 141 -0.43 3.55 -6.96
CA VAL A 141 0.93 3.94 -6.57
C VAL A 141 1.85 4.02 -7.80
N PRO A 142 2.81 4.97 -7.84
CA PRO A 142 3.71 5.10 -8.98
C PRO A 142 4.50 3.82 -9.28
N VAL A 143 4.51 3.38 -10.53
CA VAL A 143 5.37 2.28 -10.98
C VAL A 143 6.75 2.84 -11.29
N LEU A 144 7.76 2.35 -10.57
CA LEU A 144 9.16 2.75 -10.77
C LEU A 144 9.85 1.86 -11.81
N TYR A 145 9.50 0.57 -11.84
CA TYR A 145 10.07 -0.40 -12.76
C TYR A 145 9.13 -1.58 -13.01
N ARG A 146 9.19 -2.14 -14.22
CA ARG A 146 8.59 -3.42 -14.58
C ARG A 146 9.57 -4.20 -15.46
N GLY A 147 9.85 -5.44 -15.10
CA GLY A 147 10.86 -6.26 -15.77
C GLY A 147 11.38 -7.38 -14.89
N GLY A 148 12.47 -8.04 -15.30
CA GLY A 148 12.98 -9.26 -14.66
C GLY A 148 14.16 -9.08 -13.71
N SER A 149 14.49 -7.84 -13.32
CA SER A 149 15.73 -7.57 -12.58
C SER A 149 15.51 -6.67 -11.37
N LEU A 150 15.74 -7.22 -10.18
CA LEU A 150 15.76 -6.44 -8.94
C LEU A 150 16.86 -5.37 -8.93
N SER A 151 18.00 -5.61 -9.59
CA SER A 151 19.08 -4.60 -9.65
C SER A 151 18.69 -3.41 -10.52
N GLU A 152 17.97 -3.64 -11.62
CA GLU A 152 17.41 -2.57 -12.45
C GLU A 152 16.28 -1.84 -11.72
N ALA A 153 15.45 -2.55 -10.96
CA ALA A 153 14.43 -1.95 -10.10
C ALA A 153 15.04 -0.98 -9.09
N ARG A 154 16.14 -1.36 -8.44
CA ARG A 154 16.88 -0.49 -7.51
C ARG A 154 17.46 0.72 -8.20
N ALA A 155 18.05 0.53 -9.39
CA ALA A 155 18.55 1.64 -10.19
C ALA A 155 17.42 2.61 -10.60
N ALA A 156 16.23 2.09 -10.90
CA ALA A 156 15.07 2.90 -11.26
C ALA A 156 14.53 3.73 -10.07
N TRP A 157 14.57 3.20 -8.84
CA TRP A 157 14.29 3.95 -7.62
C TRP A 157 15.36 5.04 -7.42
N ALA A 158 16.65 4.68 -7.44
CA ALA A 158 17.75 5.63 -7.22
C ALA A 158 17.83 6.77 -8.26
N ALA A 159 17.24 6.59 -9.45
CA ALA A 159 17.17 7.61 -10.49
C ALA A 159 16.05 8.64 -10.29
N ARG A 160 15.03 8.33 -9.47
CA ARG A 160 13.81 9.14 -9.31
C ARG A 160 13.57 9.60 -7.88
N CYS A 161 14.10 8.85 -6.93
CA CYS A 161 13.79 8.96 -5.52
C CYS A 161 15.07 9.15 -4.69
N ASP A 162 14.93 9.86 -3.59
CA ASP A 162 15.96 10.04 -2.58
C ASP A 162 15.37 9.98 -1.16
N ALA A 163 16.18 10.35 -0.16
CA ALA A 163 15.76 10.28 1.23
C ALA A 163 14.68 11.31 1.61
N GLU A 164 14.49 12.37 0.82
CA GLU A 164 13.53 13.45 1.11
C GLU A 164 12.15 13.17 0.52
N ASN A 165 12.08 12.41 -0.57
CA ASN A 165 10.83 12.25 -1.33
C ASN A 165 10.26 10.82 -1.37
N SER A 166 10.98 9.80 -0.89
CA SER A 166 10.52 8.41 -0.93
C SER A 166 10.96 7.59 0.28
N GLU A 167 10.09 6.68 0.73
CA GLU A 167 10.38 5.76 1.84
C GLU A 167 11.19 4.56 1.33
N GLY A 168 11.01 4.22 0.06
CA GLY A 168 11.56 3.04 -0.57
C GLY A 168 10.63 2.52 -1.67
N PHE A 169 10.66 1.21 -1.88
CA PHE A 169 9.83 0.57 -2.90
C PHE A 169 9.25 -0.76 -2.42
N VAL A 170 8.14 -1.14 -3.03
CA VAL A 170 7.57 -2.48 -2.91
C VAL A 170 7.84 -3.21 -4.22
N VAL A 171 8.35 -4.44 -4.14
CA VAL A 171 8.51 -5.35 -5.28
C VAL A 171 7.52 -6.50 -5.15
N ARG A 172 6.79 -6.77 -6.22
CA ARG A 172 5.86 -7.90 -6.30
C ARG A 172 5.99 -8.66 -7.61
N SER A 173 5.55 -9.92 -7.61
CA SER A 173 5.28 -10.61 -8.88
C SER A 173 4.21 -9.84 -9.66
N ALA A 174 4.39 -9.71 -10.98
CA ALA A 174 3.42 -9.06 -11.86
C ALA A 174 2.09 -9.84 -11.93
N GLY A 175 2.14 -11.16 -11.74
CA GLY A 175 0.98 -12.05 -11.76
C GLY A 175 0.12 -12.00 -10.50
N ARG A 176 -0.90 -12.85 -10.49
CA ARG A 176 -1.78 -13.09 -9.33
C ARG A 176 -0.99 -13.76 -8.20
N ILE A 177 -1.32 -13.40 -6.95
CA ILE A 177 -0.62 -13.88 -5.76
C ILE A 177 -1.66 -14.40 -4.76
N PRO A 178 -1.78 -15.73 -4.58
CA PRO A 178 -2.58 -16.32 -3.52
C PRO A 178 -2.15 -15.81 -2.13
N ALA A 179 -3.09 -15.70 -1.18
CA ALA A 179 -2.80 -15.14 0.14
C ALA A 179 -1.66 -15.84 0.90
N ASP A 180 -1.52 -17.16 0.76
CA ASP A 180 -0.46 -17.96 1.37
C ASP A 180 0.93 -17.73 0.74
N GLU A 181 0.98 -17.24 -0.50
CA GLU A 181 2.22 -16.85 -1.19
C GLU A 181 2.63 -15.38 -0.94
N PHE A 182 1.75 -14.55 -0.37
CA PHE A 182 1.98 -13.10 -0.23
C PHE A 182 3.31 -12.76 0.44
N ALA A 183 3.63 -13.43 1.55
CA ALA A 183 4.83 -13.18 2.35
C ALA A 183 6.16 -13.50 1.61
N VAL A 184 6.07 -14.23 0.49
CA VAL A 184 7.21 -14.54 -0.38
C VAL A 184 7.20 -13.61 -1.59
N ARG A 185 6.03 -13.42 -2.22
CA ARG A 185 5.87 -12.76 -3.55
C ARG A 185 5.70 -11.25 -3.51
N VAL A 186 5.55 -10.65 -2.32
CA VAL A 186 5.47 -9.20 -2.13
C VAL A 186 6.43 -8.80 -1.04
N LEU A 187 7.48 -8.07 -1.42
CA LEU A 187 8.55 -7.66 -0.51
C LEU A 187 8.76 -6.17 -0.57
N THR A 188 9.32 -5.61 0.49
CA THR A 188 9.63 -4.18 0.58
C THR A 188 11.13 -3.95 0.76
N TRP A 189 11.63 -2.87 0.19
CA TRP A 189 12.93 -2.30 0.53
C TRP A 189 12.68 -0.89 1.04
N VAL A 190 13.12 -0.60 2.26
CA VAL A 190 12.93 0.68 2.92
C VAL A 190 14.29 1.29 3.21
N ARG A 191 14.47 2.57 2.91
CA ARG A 191 15.75 3.27 3.10
C ARG A 191 16.12 3.39 4.58
N ALA A 192 17.40 3.65 4.84
CA ALA A 192 17.86 3.99 6.20
C ALA A 192 17.17 5.27 6.70
N ASP A 193 16.95 5.34 8.01
CA ASP A 193 16.41 6.53 8.70
C ASP A 193 15.10 7.06 8.07
N HIS A 194 14.21 6.14 7.66
CA HIS A 194 12.92 6.48 7.06
C HIS A 194 11.98 7.16 8.06
N VAL A 195 11.96 6.68 9.32
CA VAL A 195 11.22 7.33 10.40
C VAL A 195 11.98 8.55 10.89
N ARG A 196 11.41 9.73 10.70
CA ARG A 196 11.99 11.03 11.11
C ARG A 196 11.22 11.70 12.24
N THR A 197 9.98 11.26 12.48
CA THR A 197 9.06 11.87 13.44
C THR A 197 8.78 10.92 14.60
N PRO A 198 8.85 11.38 15.87
CA PRO A 198 8.48 10.54 17.02
C PRO A 198 7.00 10.12 16.96
N ALA A 199 6.70 8.91 17.44
CA ALA A 199 5.36 8.31 17.44
C ALA A 199 4.23 9.12 18.13
N ALA A 200 4.57 10.21 18.83
CA ALA A 200 3.67 11.00 19.66
C ALA A 200 2.63 11.86 18.91
N ARG A 201 2.66 11.93 17.57
CA ARG A 201 1.68 12.72 16.78
C ARG A 201 0.34 11.99 16.51
N ARG A 202 0.18 10.75 16.96
CA ARG A 202 -1.02 9.91 16.67
C ARG A 202 -2.30 10.27 17.46
N LEU A 203 -2.35 11.40 18.18
CA LEU A 203 -3.45 11.70 19.13
C LEU A 203 -3.95 13.16 19.08
N ARG A 204 -3.79 13.88 17.97
CA ARG A 204 -4.25 15.28 17.85
C ARG A 204 -4.85 15.54 16.48
N ASP A 205 -5.91 16.35 16.45
CA ASP A 205 -6.49 16.94 15.22
C ASP A 205 -5.56 17.96 14.54
N ASP A 206 -4.38 18.18 15.10
CA ASP A 206 -3.33 19.07 14.59
C ASP A 206 -2.21 18.23 13.96
N PHE A 207 -2.38 17.91 12.67
CA PHE A 207 -1.41 17.20 11.85
C PHE A 207 -1.17 17.96 10.54
N ALA A 208 0.06 17.86 10.03
CA ALA A 208 0.38 18.41 8.72
C ALA A 208 -0.34 17.61 7.63
N VAL A 209 -0.72 18.27 6.54
CA VAL A 209 -1.36 17.64 5.37
C VAL A 209 -0.39 17.61 4.19
N ASN A 210 -0.55 16.61 3.32
CA ASN A 210 0.13 16.62 2.02
C ASN A 210 -0.57 17.59 1.05
N GLU A 211 0.07 17.87 -0.08
CA GLU A 211 -0.53 18.65 -1.18
C GLU A 211 -0.91 17.71 -2.34
N PHE A 212 -1.95 18.10 -3.08
CA PHE A 212 -2.62 17.30 -4.11
C PHE A 212 -2.73 18.09 -5.42
N ALA A 213 -2.70 17.37 -6.55
CA ALA A 213 -2.78 17.92 -7.91
C ALA A 213 -4.17 18.50 -8.26
#